data_AF-A0A7C5BQA2-F1
#
_entry.id   AF-A0A7C5BQA2-F1
#
_cell.length_a   1.000
_cell.length_b   1.000
_cell.length_c   1.000
_cell.angle_alpha   90.00
_cell.angle_beta   90.00
_cell.angle_gamma   90.00
#
_symmetry.space_group_name_H-M   'P 1'
#
loop_
_entity.id
_entity.type
_entity.pdbx_description
1 polymer ?
#
loop_
_entity_poly.entity_id
_entity_poly.type
_entity_poly.pdbx_seq_one_letter_code
_entity_poly.pdbx_strand_id
1 'polypeptide(L)'
;MPSVLPVALGRQQLRCQVNRAEMMLIEAKARAEGKSVANYVRSRLGLPERNAGRPTVTQLEAEQDQAWEILRGLGVDPAAFFPADDSWLADYR
;
A
#
# COMPACT_ATOMS: atom_id res chain seq x y z
N MET A 1 20.99 -10.60 -3.06
CA MET A 1 20.07 -11.31 -2.14
C MET A 1 18.69 -10.74 -2.41
N PRO A 2 17.63 -11.54 -2.62
CA PRO A 2 16.29 -10.96 -2.73
C PRO A 2 15.98 -10.25 -1.40
N SER A 3 15.75 -8.95 -1.43
CA SER A 3 15.38 -8.22 -0.22
C SER A 3 14.03 -8.72 0.26
N VAL A 4 14.03 -9.38 1.40
CA VAL A 4 12.80 -9.92 1.97
C VAL A 4 12.12 -8.74 2.66
N LEU A 5 11.13 -8.15 2.00
CA LEU A 5 10.25 -7.19 2.65
C LEU A 5 9.71 -7.82 3.95
N PRO A 6 9.54 -7.03 5.03
CA PRO A 6 8.86 -7.48 6.23
C PRO A 6 7.53 -8.15 5.88
N VAL A 7 7.14 -9.21 6.60
CA VAL A 7 5.89 -9.95 6.32
C VAL A 7 4.68 -9.02 6.36
N ALA A 8 4.68 -8.06 7.29
CA ALA A 8 3.66 -7.00 7.39
C ALA A 8 3.57 -6.10 6.13
N LEU A 9 4.67 -5.93 5.41
CA LEU A 9 4.77 -5.12 4.19
C LEU A 9 4.76 -5.99 2.91
N GLY A 10 4.51 -7.29 3.07
CA GLY A 10 4.36 -8.22 1.98
C GLY A 10 3.23 -7.79 1.04
N ARG A 11 3.52 -7.71 -0.26
CA ARG A 11 2.51 -7.32 -1.24
C ARG A 11 1.46 -8.42 -1.38
N GLN A 12 0.25 -8.15 -0.89
CA GLN A 12 -0.92 -8.94 -1.23
C GLN A 12 -1.67 -8.29 -2.40
N GLN A 13 -2.09 -9.10 -3.38
CA GLN A 13 -2.89 -8.64 -4.50
C GLN A 13 -4.32 -9.17 -4.36
N LEU A 14 -5.28 -8.26 -4.21
CA LEU A 14 -6.69 -8.57 -4.33
C LEU A 14 -7.15 -8.27 -5.75
N ARG A 15 -7.89 -9.20 -6.37
CA ARG A 15 -8.46 -9.05 -7.71
C ARG A 15 -9.98 -9.05 -7.60
N CYS A 16 -10.61 -8.06 -8.23
CA CYS A 16 -12.05 -8.01 -8.40
C CYS A 16 -12.36 -7.93 -9.90
N GLN A 17 -13.50 -8.51 -10.28
CA GLN A 17 -14.03 -8.37 -11.64
C GLN A 17 -14.92 -7.14 -11.68
N VAL A 18 -14.78 -6.34 -12.74
CA VAL A 18 -15.62 -5.19 -13.02
C VAL A 18 -16.10 -5.28 -14.46
N ASN A 19 -17.40 -5.09 -14.65
CA ASN A 19 -17.97 -5.03 -15.97
C ASN A 19 -17.69 -3.66 -16.63
N ARG A 20 -18.06 -3.53 -17.91
CA ARG A 20 -17.79 -2.31 -18.69
C ARG A 20 -18.48 -1.06 -18.13
N ALA A 21 -19.74 -1.18 -17.70
CA ALA A 21 -20.49 -0.04 -17.17
C ALA A 21 -19.91 0.44 -15.83
N GLU A 22 -19.50 -0.49 -14.97
CA GLU A 22 -18.81 -0.19 -13.71
C GLU A 22 -17.47 0.50 -13.96
N MET A 23 -16.67 0.01 -14.92
CA MET A 23 -15.40 0.65 -15.26
C MET A 23 -15.61 2.08 -15.76
N MET A 24 -16.59 2.31 -16.64
CA MET A 24 -16.91 3.66 -17.13
C MET A 24 -17.33 4.60 -15.99
N LEU A 25 -18.09 4.09 -15.01
CA LEU A 25 -18.48 4.86 -13.84
C LEU A 25 -17.27 5.22 -12.96
N ILE A 26 -16.34 4.27 -12.75
CA ILE A 26 -15.12 4.48 -11.98
C ILE A 26 -14.24 5.54 -12.66
N GLU A 27 -14.04 5.43 -13.97
CA GLU A 27 -13.26 6.39 -14.76
C GLU A 27 -13.86 7.80 -14.70
N ALA A 28 -15.18 7.92 -14.85
CA ALA A 28 -15.86 9.21 -14.77
C ALA A 28 -15.68 9.87 -13.40
N LYS A 29 -15.81 9.10 -12.31
CA LYS A 29 -15.60 9.61 -10.94
C LYS A 29 -14.13 9.96 -10.68
N ALA A 30 -13.20 9.13 -11.13
CA ALA A 30 -11.77 9.41 -11.02
C ALA A 30 -11.40 10.71 -11.74
N ARG A 31 -11.90 10.90 -12.97
CA ARG A 31 -11.70 12.14 -13.73
C ARG A 31 -12.32 13.36 -13.05
N ALA A 32 -13.52 13.25 -12.49
CA ALA A 32 -14.18 14.34 -11.77
C ALA A 32 -13.37 14.82 -10.56
N GLU A 33 -12.61 13.93 -9.94
CA GLU A 33 -11.71 14.22 -8.81
C GLU A 33 -10.28 14.57 -9.23
N GLY A 34 -9.98 14.59 -10.54
CA GLY A 34 -8.63 14.87 -11.04
C GLY A 34 -7.60 13.76 -10.76
N LYS A 35 -8.06 12.54 -10.50
CA LYS A 35 -7.21 11.39 -10.14
C LYS A 35 -7.11 10.37 -11.26
N SER A 36 -6.02 9.60 -11.26
CA SER A 36 -5.97 8.34 -12.02
C SER A 36 -6.94 7.33 -11.41
N VAL A 37 -7.41 6.35 -12.18
CA VAL A 37 -8.27 5.26 -11.67
C VAL A 37 -7.64 4.56 -10.47
N ALA A 38 -6.34 4.29 -10.52
CA ALA A 38 -5.62 3.66 -9.43
C ALA A 38 -5.63 4.52 -8.14
N ASN A 39 -5.34 5.83 -8.24
CA ASN A 39 -5.35 6.72 -7.08
C ASN A 39 -6.76 6.98 -6.56
N TYR A 40 -7.76 7.00 -7.46
CA TYR A 40 -9.16 7.04 -7.08
C TYR A 40 -9.53 5.84 -6.21
N VAL A 41 -9.26 4.61 -6.67
CA VAL A 41 -9.52 3.38 -5.90
C VAL A 41 -8.76 3.39 -4.57
N ARG A 42 -7.48 3.78 -4.56
CA ARG A 42 -6.69 3.88 -3.32
C ARG A 42 -7.32 4.84 -2.31
N SER A 43 -7.75 6.03 -2.74
CA SER A 43 -8.41 6.98 -1.85
C SER A 43 -9.73 6.47 -1.26
N ARG A 44 -10.47 5.64 -2.00
CA ARG A 44 -11.70 5.00 -1.50
C ARG A 44 -11.42 3.90 -0.48
N LEU A 45 -10.20 3.36 -0.46
CA LEU A 45 -9.73 2.37 0.50
C LEU A 45 -8.92 2.99 1.66
N GLY A 46 -8.82 4.32 1.73
CA GLY A 46 -7.98 5.00 2.72
C GLY A 46 -6.48 4.78 2.51
N LEU A 47 -6.06 4.38 1.31
CA LEU A 47 -4.67 4.14 0.95
C LEU A 47 -4.04 5.42 0.35
N PRO A 48 -2.75 5.71 0.63
CA PRO A 48 -2.08 6.92 0.16
C PRO A 48 -1.92 6.90 -1.36
N GLU A 49 -2.02 8.05 -2.02
CA GLU A 49 -1.83 8.16 -3.48
C GLU A 49 -0.39 7.85 -3.89
N ARG A 50 -0.20 7.33 -5.12
CA ARG A 50 1.12 7.00 -5.66
C ARG A 50 1.31 7.60 -7.05
N ASN A 51 2.43 8.27 -7.24
CA ASN A 51 2.86 8.80 -8.54
C ASN A 51 3.84 7.87 -9.27
N ALA A 52 4.47 6.94 -8.54
CA ALA A 52 5.40 5.96 -9.08
C ALA A 52 5.03 4.53 -8.62
N GLY A 53 5.35 3.54 -9.46
CA GLY A 53 5.12 2.13 -9.14
C GLY A 53 5.97 1.65 -7.96
N ARG A 54 7.22 2.13 -7.86
CA ARG A 54 8.12 1.83 -6.72
C ARG A 54 7.90 2.86 -5.60
N PRO A 55 7.70 2.43 -4.34
CA PRO A 55 7.60 3.36 -3.22
C PRO A 55 8.98 3.94 -2.91
N THR A 56 9.02 5.17 -2.41
CA THR A 56 10.25 5.77 -1.85
C THR A 56 10.52 5.22 -0.44
N VAL A 57 11.74 5.40 0.06
CA VAL A 57 12.10 5.02 1.45
C VAL A 57 11.16 5.67 2.46
N THR A 58 10.89 6.98 2.33
CA THR A 58 9.96 7.71 3.21
C THR A 58 8.53 7.15 3.16
N GLN A 59 8.08 6.66 2.01
CA GLN A 59 6.77 6.01 1.90
C GLN A 59 6.76 4.65 2.59
N LEU A 60 7.86 3.90 2.53
CA LEU A 60 8.00 2.61 3.21
C LEU A 60 8.05 2.78 4.74
N GLU A 61 8.76 3.78 5.23
CA GLU A 61 8.80 4.14 6.65
C GLU A 61 7.40 4.50 7.17
N ALA A 62 6.65 5.32 6.43
CA ALA A 62 5.27 5.65 6.78
C ALA A 62 4.33 4.43 6.71
N GLU A 63 4.51 3.54 5.73
CA GLU A 63 3.75 2.28 5.63
C GLU A 63 4.09 1.34 6.81
N GLN A 64 5.35 1.32 7.28
CA GLN A 64 5.78 0.57 8.46
C GLN A 64 5.13 1.09 9.74
N ASP A 65 5.17 2.39 9.99
CA ASP A 65 4.52 3.01 11.15
C ASP A 65 3.02 2.72 11.16
N GLN A 66 2.36 2.87 10.01
CA GLN A 66 0.93 2.58 9.88
C GLN A 66 0.62 1.10 10.16
N ALA A 67 1.41 0.17 9.60
CA ALA A 67 1.22 -1.26 9.83
C ALA A 67 1.46 -1.64 11.29
N TRP A 68 2.43 -1.01 11.95
CA TRP A 68 2.68 -1.17 13.38
C TRP A 68 1.47 -0.77 14.21
N GLU A 69 0.88 0.40 13.95
CA GLU A 69 -0.33 0.87 14.64
C GLU A 69 -1.53 -0.06 14.42
N ILE A 70 -1.74 -0.55 13.20
CA ILE A 70 -2.82 -1.48 12.88
C ILE A 70 -2.68 -2.77 13.68
N LEU A 71 -1.48 -3.37 13.72
CA LEU A 71 -1.24 -4.61 14.46
C LEU A 71 -1.49 -4.43 15.97
N ARG A 72 -1.00 -3.32 16.55
CA ARG A 72 -1.29 -2.99 17.96
C ARG A 72 -2.78 -2.82 18.22
N GLY A 73 -3.50 -2.13 17.34
CA GLY A 73 -4.95 -1.94 17.45
C GLY A 73 -5.74 -3.25 17.42
N LEU A 74 -5.21 -4.28 16.76
CA LEU A 74 -5.78 -5.63 16.69
C LEU A 74 -5.36 -6.53 17.87
N GLY A 75 -4.53 -6.03 18.80
CA GLY A 75 -3.98 -6.82 19.91
C GLY A 75 -2.93 -7.84 19.47
N VAL A 76 -2.36 -7.67 18.28
CA VAL A 76 -1.30 -8.52 17.72
C VAL A 76 0.05 -7.90 18.00
N ASP A 77 1.03 -8.68 18.45
CA ASP A 77 2.41 -8.21 18.63
C ASP A 77 3.04 -7.86 17.26
N PRO A 78 3.32 -6.57 16.98
CA PRO A 78 3.88 -6.17 15.70
C PRO A 78 5.29 -6.72 15.46
N ALA A 79 6.08 -6.92 16.52
CA ALA A 79 7.48 -7.34 16.40
C ALA A 79 7.62 -8.71 15.71
N ALA A 80 6.59 -9.56 15.75
CA ALA A 80 6.57 -10.85 15.05
C ALA A 80 6.50 -10.71 13.52
N PHE A 81 6.16 -9.53 12.98
CA PHE A 81 5.92 -9.30 11.55
C PHE A 81 6.96 -8.37 10.88
N PHE A 82 7.88 -7.81 11.68
CA PHE A 82 8.99 -6.98 11.21
C PHE A 82 10.33 -7.63 11.55
N PRO A 83 11.35 -7.50 10.68
CA PRO A 83 12.72 -7.93 11.00
C PRO A 83 13.28 -7.11 12.17
N ALA A 84 14.27 -7.67 12.86
CA ALA A 84 14.89 -7.03 14.03
C ALA A 84 15.72 -5.78 13.69
N ASP A 85 16.08 -5.60 12.41
CA ASP A 85 16.81 -4.45 11.91
C ASP A 85 16.19 -3.90 10.61
N ASP A 86 16.49 -2.63 10.31
CA ASP A 86 16.00 -1.93 9.12
C ASP A 86 16.87 -2.18 7.88
N SER A 87 17.64 -3.28 7.86
CA SER A 87 18.55 -3.59 6.75
C SER A 87 17.85 -3.70 5.39
N TRP A 88 16.56 -4.05 5.40
CA TRP A 88 15.71 -4.16 4.21
C TRP A 88 15.39 -2.81 3.53
N LEU A 89 15.50 -1.68 4.25
CA LEU A 89 15.34 -0.34 3.64
C LEU A 89 16.53 0.03 2.74
N ALA A 90 17.71 -0.57 2.96
CA ALA A 90 18.91 -0.28 2.18
C ALA A 90 18.76 -0.64 0.70
N ASP A 91 17.95 -1.66 0.39
CA ASP A 91 17.69 -2.09 -0.98
C ASP A 91 16.77 -1.11 -1.76
N TYR A 92 16.23 -0.08 -1.10
CA TYR A 92 15.34 0.93 -1.65
C TYR A 92 15.94 2.35 -1.72
N ARG A 93 17.20 2.53 -1.34
CA ARG A 93 17.99 3.75 -1.61
C ARG A 93 18.49 3.78 -3.06
#